data_AF-A0A9E1SGG7-F1
#
_entry.id   AF-A0A9E1SGG7-F1
#
_cell.length_a   1.000
_cell.length_b   1.000
_cell.length_c   1.000
_cell.angle_alpha   90.00
_cell.angle_beta   90.00
_cell.angle_gamma   90.00
#
_symmetry.space_group_name_H-M   'P 1'
#
loop_
_entity.id
_entity.type
_entity.pdbx_description
1 polymer ?
#
loop_
_entity_poly.entity_id
_entity_poly.type
_entity_poly.pdbx_seq_one_letter_code
_entity_poly.pdbx_strand_id
1 'polypeptide(L)' 'MFDNLTDRLGKTLKNLRGQGRLTEENIKEAMREVRMALLEADVALPVVTAFID' A
#
# COMPACT_ATOMS: atom_id res chain seq x y z
N MET A 1 7.16 -11.35 -12.84
CA MET A 1 6.68 -9.98 -13.22
C MET A 1 5.83 -9.38 -12.11
N PHE A 2 4.90 -10.13 -11.51
CA PHE A 2 4.16 -9.69 -10.31
C PHE A 2 4.95 -9.76 -9.00
N ASP A 3 6.17 -10.32 -9.02
CA ASP A 3 6.97 -10.58 -7.82
C ASP A 3 7.33 -9.29 -7.06
N ASN A 4 7.59 -8.18 -7.77
CA ASN A 4 7.88 -6.88 -7.15
C ASN A 4 6.65 -6.32 -6.40
N LEU A 5 5.45 -6.50 -6.97
CA LEU A 5 4.20 -6.11 -6.32
C LEU A 5 3.92 -6.99 -5.10
N THR A 6 4.12 -8.31 -5.23
CA THR A 6 3.95 -9.27 -4.13
C THR A 6 4.88 -8.97 -2.96
N ASP A 7 6.14 -8.64 -3.22
CA ASP A 7 7.11 -8.29 -2.19
C ASP A 7 6.77 -6.98 -1.46
N ARG A 8 6.32 -5.95 -2.20
CA ARG A 8 5.92 -4.67 -1.61
C ARG A 8 4.68 -4.81 -0.73
N LEU A 9 3.63 -5.47 -1.24
CA LEU A 9 2.42 -5.73 -0.46
C LEU A 9 2.71 -6.59 0.78
N GLY A 10 3.57 -7.59 0.66
CA GLY A 10 3.98 -8.43 1.79
C GLY A 10 4.66 -7.65 2.91
N LYS A 11 5.49 -6.65 2.57
CA LYS A 11 6.13 -5.76 3.55
C LYS A 11 5.13 -4.84 4.24
N THR A 12 4.24 -4.19 3.48
CA THR A 12 3.22 -3.29 4.06
C THR A 12 2.28 -4.05 4.99
N LEU A 13 1.86 -5.26 4.61
CA LEU A 13 1.03 -6.13 5.46
C LEU A 13 1.75 -6.58 6.73
N LYS A 14 3.07 -6.85 6.67
CA LYS A 14 3.88 -7.15 7.85
C LYS A 14 3.98 -5.97 8.80
N ASN A 15 4.19 -4.76 8.28
CA ASN A 15 4.25 -3.54 9.07
C ASN A 15 2.92 -3.26 9.78
N LEU A 16 1.79 -3.47 9.08
CA LEU A 16 0.45 -3.36 9.66
C LEU A 16 0.17 -4.46 10.71
N ARG A 17 0.57 -5.71 10.46
CA ARG A 17 0.42 -6.80 11.45
C ARG A 17 1.29 -6.63 12.70
N GLY A 18 2.40 -5.90 12.61
CA GLY A 18 3.31 -5.62 13.73
C GLY A 18 2.83 -4.51 14.67
N GLN A 19 1.84 -3.72 14.26
CA GLN A 19 1.26 -2.67 15.09
C GLN A 19 0.12 -3.26 15.93
N GLY A 20 0.31 -3.34 17.25
CA GLY A 20 -0.68 -3.90 18.20
C GLY A 20 -2.01 -3.14 18.26
N ARG A 21 -2.12 -1.98 17.59
CA ARG A 21 -3.36 -1.22 17.43
C ARG A 21 -3.29 -0.37 16.16
N LEU A 22 -4.32 -0.46 15.33
CA LEU A 22 -4.49 0.42 14.17
C LEU A 22 -5.04 1.77 14.63
N THR A 23 -4.41 2.85 14.18
CA THR A 23 -4.80 4.25 14.42
C THR A 23 -5.06 4.92 13.08
N GLU A 24 -5.86 5.99 13.04
CA GLU A 24 -6.09 6.70 11.78
C GLU A 24 -4.79 7.24 11.17
N GLU A 25 -3.85 7.64 12.01
CA GLU A 25 -2.53 8.12 11.60
C GLU A 25 -1.72 7.05 10.87
N ASN A 26 -1.61 5.85 11.45
CA ASN A 26 -0.83 4.77 10.85
C ASN A 26 -1.48 4.18 9.59
N ILE A 27 -2.83 4.15 9.53
CA ILE A 27 -3.57 3.75 8.33
C ILE A 27 -3.31 4.77 7.21
N LYS A 28 -3.38 6.06 7.51
CA LYS A 28 -3.19 7.12 6.53
C LYS A 28 -1.76 7.14 5.97
N GLU A 29 -0.77 6.85 6.81
CA GLU A 29 0.62 6.68 6.40
C GLU A 29 0.77 5.45 5.48
N ALA A 30 0.23 4.29 5.87
CA ALA A 30 0.28 3.09 5.06
C ALA A 30 -0.43 3.25 3.70
N MET A 31 -1.58 3.92 3.64
CA MET A 31 -2.30 4.17 2.39
C MET A 31 -1.50 5.08 1.44
N ARG A 32 -0.70 6.01 1.96
CA ARG A 32 0.22 6.81 1.12
C ARG A 32 1.33 5.95 0.52
N GLU A 33 1.90 5.03 1.29
CA GLU A 33 2.92 4.10 0.78
C GLU A 33 2.34 3.19 -0.31
N VAL A 34 1.13 2.67 -0.12
CA VAL A 34 0.43 1.85 -1.11
C VAL A 34 0.19 2.65 -2.39
N ARG A 35 -0.24 3.92 -2.29
CA ARG A 35 -0.38 4.81 -3.46
C ARG A 35 0.91 4.92 -4.27
N MET A 36 2.03 5.17 -3.59
CA MET A 36 3.32 5.30 -4.27
C MET A 36 3.74 3.99 -4.92
N ALA A 37 3.55 2.86 -4.22
CA ALA A 37 3.89 1.54 -4.76
C ALA A 37 3.07 1.19 -6.02
N LEU A 38 1.80 1.56 -6.08
CA LEU A 38 0.96 1.35 -7.26
C LEU A 38 1.42 2.22 -8.44
N LEU A 39 1.76 3.49 -8.20
CA LEU A 39 2.27 4.39 -9.25
C LEU A 39 3.64 3.94 -9.79
N GLU A 40 4.53 3.48 -8.92
CA GLU A 40 5.84 2.94 -9.32
C GLU A 40 5.76 1.62 -10.10
N ALA A 41 4.63 0.90 -9.98
CA ALA A 41 4.37 -0.33 -10.71
C ALA A 41 3.63 -0.09 -12.05
N ASP A 42 3.64 1.15 -12.55
CA ASP A 42 2.96 1.57 -13.78
C ASP A 42 1.44 1.30 -13.80
N VAL A 43 0.80 1.33 -12.63
CA VAL A 43 -0.65 1.16 -12.53
C VAL A 43 -1.35 2.45 -12.98
N ALA A 44 -2.40 2.30 -13.80
CA ALA A 44 -3.16 3.44 -14.31
C ALA A 44 -3.79 4.27 -13.18
N LEU A 45 -3.69 5.59 -13.28
CA LEU A 45 -4.18 6.53 -12.27
C LEU A 45 -5.66 6.29 -11.85
N PRO A 46 -6.61 5.98 -12.75
CA PRO A 46 -7.99 5.68 -12.35
C PRO A 46 -8.10 4.48 -11.41
N VAL A 47 -7.24 3.46 -11.58
CA VAL A 47 -7.20 2.27 -10.73
C VAL A 47 -6.60 2.62 -9.37
N VAL A 48 -5.56 3.46 -9.34
CA VAL A 48 -4.95 3.92 -8.08
C VAL A 48 -5.93 4.75 -7.26
N THR A 49 -6.66 5.67 -7.90
CA THR A 49 -7.68 6.49 -7.24
C THR A 49 -8.82 5.62 -6.68
N ALA A 50 -9.37 4.70 -7.49
CA ALA A 50 -10.43 3.80 -7.05
C ALA A 50 -10.03 2.80 -5.95
N PHE A 51 -8.72 2.58 -5.75
CA PHE A 51 -8.21 1.70 -4.70
C PHE A 51 -8.06 2.43 -3.35
N ILE A 52 -7.88 3.76 -3.37
CA ILE A 52 -7.55 4.56 -2.18
C ILE A 52 -8.77 5.34 -1.68
N ASP A 53 -9.74 5.63 -2.55
CA ASP A 53 -11.07 6.17 -2.20
C ASP A 53 -11.95 5.13 -1.51
#